data_AF-A0AAV4G306-F1
#
_entry.id   AF-A0AAV4G306-F1
#
_cell.length_a   1.000
_cell.length_b   1.000
_cell.length_c   1.000
_cell.angle_alpha   90.00
_cell.angle_beta   90.00
_cell.angle_gamma   90.00
#
_symmetry.space_group_name_H-M   'P 1'
#
loop_
_entity.id
_entity.type
_entity.pdbx_description
1 polymer ?
#
loop_
_entity_poly.entity_id
_entity_poly.type
_entity_poly.pdbx_seq_one_letter_code
_entity_poly.pdbx_strand_id
1 'polypeptide(L)'
;MESILDHCPDCPVKLVLINPAVRPYDLFEDYLGPQKNYYSDVEYELTQEHVDQLRHLEIETLSRPDNILLLVQTGDETLDYQQAVARYAECPARIEEGGSHAYDGFEDTIPVILQFLSAQYVAAVSLSG
;
A
#
# COMPACT_ATOMS: atom_id res chain seq x y z
N MET A 1 -9.11 14.03 13.85
CA MET A 1 -8.10 13.00 13.52
C MET A 1 -6.95 13.78 12.93
N GLU A 2 -6.03 14.24 13.78
CA GLU A 2 -4.84 14.96 13.30
C GLU A 2 -4.06 14.01 12.40
N SER A 3 -3.72 14.50 11.21
CA SER A 3 -3.05 13.72 10.20
C SER A 3 -1.67 13.34 10.73
N ILE A 4 -1.31 12.06 10.67
CA ILE A 4 0.04 11.58 10.97
C ILE A 4 1.09 12.30 10.09
N LEU A 5 0.65 12.99 9.03
CA LEU A 5 1.45 13.78 8.12
C LEU A 5 1.76 15.21 8.62
N ASP A 6 1.11 15.70 9.68
CA ASP A 6 1.27 17.10 10.13
C ASP A 6 2.58 17.35 10.92
N HIS A 7 3.34 16.31 11.26
CA HIS A 7 4.50 16.43 12.16
C HIS A 7 5.88 16.60 11.50
N CYS A 8 6.02 16.49 10.18
CA CYS A 8 7.21 16.97 9.46
C CYS A 8 7.01 16.82 7.94
N PRO A 9 6.67 17.88 7.19
CA PRO A 9 6.49 17.79 5.73
C PRO A 9 7.79 17.41 4.99
N ASP A 10 8.95 17.54 5.64
CA ASP A 10 10.26 17.24 5.08
C ASP A 10 10.85 15.89 5.53
N CYS A 11 10.20 15.17 6.46
CA CYS A 11 10.61 13.82 6.81
C CYS A 11 9.88 12.82 5.89
N PRO A 12 10.57 12.21 4.92
CA PRO A 12 9.92 11.23 4.08
C PRO A 12 9.48 10.01 4.89
N VAL A 13 8.17 9.81 5.01
CA VAL A 13 7.60 8.61 5.62
C VAL A 13 7.93 7.41 4.72
N LYS A 14 8.39 6.31 5.35
CA LYS A 14 8.57 5.03 4.68
C LYS A 14 7.31 4.20 4.75
N LEU A 15 6.99 3.54 3.65
CA LEU A 15 5.78 2.76 3.47
C LEU A 15 6.15 1.32 3.09
N VAL A 16 5.48 0.35 3.71
CA VAL A 16 5.52 -1.04 3.26
C VAL A 16 4.11 -1.42 2.84
N LEU A 17 3.98 -1.86 1.60
CA LEU A 17 2.74 -2.29 0.98
C LEU A 17 2.72 -3.81 0.90
N ILE A 18 1.69 -4.44 1.46
CA ILE A 18 1.53 -5.90 1.48
C ILE A 18 0.29 -6.22 0.65
N ASN A 19 0.46 -6.99 -0.43
CA ASN A 19 -0.61 -7.36 -1.36
C ASN A 19 -1.61 -6.20 -1.63
N PRO A 20 -1.14 -5.01 -2.08
CA PRO A 20 -1.96 -3.82 -2.12
C PRO A 20 -2.99 -3.88 -3.25
N ALA A 21 -4.22 -3.43 -2.97
CA ALA A 21 -5.17 -3.07 -4.02
C ALA A 21 -4.70 -1.77 -4.70
N VAL A 22 -4.32 -1.85 -5.98
CA VAL A 22 -3.82 -0.68 -6.74
C VAL A 22 -4.96 0.27 -7.11
N ARG A 23 -6.10 -0.30 -7.52
CA ARG A 23 -7.31 0.43 -7.90
C ARG A 23 -8.51 -0.11 -7.13
N PRO A 24 -8.59 0.15 -5.81
CA PRO A 24 -9.67 -0.39 -5.00
C PRO A 24 -11.05 0.08 -5.49
N TYR A 25 -11.14 1.28 -6.07
CA TYR A 25 -12.38 1.84 -6.61
C TYR A 25 -12.97 1.01 -7.76
N ASP A 26 -12.17 0.24 -8.51
CA ASP A 26 -12.68 -0.66 -9.56
C ASP A 26 -13.32 -1.92 -8.96
N LEU A 27 -12.95 -2.28 -7.72
CA LEU A 27 -13.47 -3.45 -7.00
C LEU A 27 -14.76 -3.11 -6.23
N PHE A 28 -14.87 -1.89 -5.71
CA PHE A 28 -15.95 -1.51 -4.80
C PHE A 28 -17.31 -1.25 -5.47
N GLU A 29 -17.35 -1.06 -6.79
CA GLU A 29 -18.62 -0.87 -7.52
C GLU A 29 -19.57 -2.07 -7.34
N ASP A 30 -19.03 -3.29 -7.23
CA ASP A 30 -19.81 -4.52 -7.00
C ASP A 30 -20.35 -4.65 -5.56
N TYR A 31 -19.89 -3.80 -4.63
CA TYR A 31 -20.24 -3.84 -3.20
C TYR A 31 -21.16 -2.69 -2.77
N LEU A 32 -21.68 -1.89 -3.70
CA LEU A 32 -22.57 -0.79 -3.37
C LEU A 32 -23.83 -1.25 -2.60
N GLY A 33 -24.27 -0.41 -1.67
CA GLY A 33 -25.45 -0.67 -0.83
C GLY A 33 -25.09 -1.05 0.61
N PRO A 34 -26.00 -1.76 1.32
CA PRO A 34 -25.82 -2.08 2.74
C PRO A 34 -24.62 -3.00 2.97
N GLN A 35 -23.76 -2.60 3.89
CA GLN A 35 -22.57 -3.32 4.33
C GLN A 35 -22.58 -3.48 5.83
N LYS A 36 -21.84 -4.48 6.32
CA LYS A 36 -21.68 -4.74 7.74
C LYS A 36 -20.22 -5.06 8.05
N ASN A 37 -19.64 -4.34 9.00
CA ASN A 37 -18.31 -4.66 9.49
C ASN A 37 -18.35 -5.98 10.29
N TYR A 38 -17.57 -6.98 9.87
CA TYR A 38 -17.57 -8.32 10.47
C TYR A 38 -17.10 -8.37 11.93
N TYR A 39 -16.32 -7.39 12.40
CA TYR A 39 -15.73 -7.39 13.74
C TYR A 39 -16.48 -6.50 14.73
N SER A 40 -17.10 -5.42 14.27
CA SER A 40 -17.82 -4.47 15.13
C SER A 40 -19.34 -4.56 15.03
N ASP A 41 -19.86 -5.37 14.10
CA ASP A 41 -21.28 -5.47 13.74
C ASP A 41 -21.91 -4.15 13.26
N VAL A 42 -21.14 -3.08 13.05
CA VAL A 42 -21.64 -1.79 12.57
C VAL A 42 -22.11 -1.94 11.12
N GLU A 43 -23.38 -1.60 10.91
CA GLU A 43 -23.98 -1.49 9.58
C GLU A 43 -23.73 -0.09 9.00
N TYR A 44 -23.41 -0.03 7.72
CA TYR A 44 -23.21 1.21 6.98
C TYR A 44 -23.65 1.03 5.52
N GLU A 45 -23.80 2.13 4.79
CA GLU A 45 -24.10 2.09 3.37
C GLU A 45 -22.85 2.49 2.57
N LEU A 46 -22.40 1.62 1.66
CA LEU A 46 -21.38 1.95 0.68
C LEU A 46 -22.05 2.64 -0.50
N THR A 47 -21.82 3.95 -0.63
CA THR A 47 -22.40 4.78 -1.69
C THR A 47 -21.39 5.01 -2.81
N GLN A 48 -21.87 5.45 -3.97
CA GLN A 48 -21.01 5.90 -5.06
C GLN A 48 -20.07 7.04 -4.62
N GLU A 49 -20.53 7.92 -3.74
CA GLU A 49 -19.70 9.01 -3.21
C GLU A 49 -18.46 8.47 -2.49
N HIS A 50 -18.56 7.37 -1.74
CA HIS A 50 -17.40 6.73 -1.10
C HIS A 50 -16.42 6.15 -2.13
N VAL A 51 -16.92 5.56 -3.22
CA VAL A 51 -16.08 5.06 -4.32
C VAL A 51 -15.37 6.21 -5.03
N ASP A 52 -16.09 7.31 -5.28
CA ASP A 52 -15.52 8.50 -5.89
C ASP A 52 -14.46 9.13 -4.99
N GLN A 53 -14.67 9.18 -3.67
CA GLN A 53 -13.66 9.64 -2.71
C GLN A 53 -12.36 8.81 -2.81
N LEU A 54 -12.44 7.48 -2.95
CA LEU A 54 -11.26 6.64 -3.16
C LEU A 54 -10.55 6.97 -4.47
N ARG A 55 -11.29 7.22 -5.56
CA ARG A 55 -10.72 7.63 -6.84
C ARG A 55 -9.96 8.95 -6.74
N HIS A 56 -10.44 9.91 -5.95
CA HIS A 56 -9.76 11.18 -5.72
C HIS A 56 -8.46 11.07 -4.89
N LEU A 57 -8.27 9.96 -4.17
CA LEU A 57 -7.03 9.68 -3.45
C LEU A 57 -5.95 9.05 -4.33
N GLU A 58 -6.26 8.70 -5.58
CA GLU A 58 -5.28 8.14 -6.50
C GLU A 58 -4.17 9.15 -6.78
N ILE A 59 -2.93 8.70 -6.63
CA ILE A 59 -1.74 9.48 -6.93
C ILE A 59 -1.19 8.98 -8.26
N GLU A 60 -1.02 9.87 -9.23
CA GLU A 60 -0.48 9.52 -10.55
C GLU A 60 1.01 9.16 -10.48
N THR A 61 1.83 10.01 -9.84
CA THR A 61 3.29 9.88 -9.80
C THR A 61 3.80 9.64 -8.39
N LEU A 62 4.61 8.59 -8.20
CA LEU A 62 5.28 8.33 -6.92
C LEU A 62 6.49 9.25 -6.78
N SER A 63 6.46 10.17 -5.82
CA SER A 63 7.53 11.16 -5.64
C SER A 63 8.82 10.58 -5.07
N ARG A 64 8.73 9.47 -4.33
CA ARG A 64 9.84 8.82 -3.61
C ARG A 64 9.72 7.30 -3.63
N PRO A 65 9.91 6.64 -4.79
CA PRO A 65 9.75 5.19 -4.91
C PRO A 65 10.68 4.41 -3.98
N ASP A 66 11.88 4.91 -3.67
CA ASP A 66 12.84 4.30 -2.73
C ASP A 66 12.32 4.22 -1.28
N ASN A 67 11.29 4.99 -0.93
CA ASN A 67 10.66 4.95 0.40
C ASN A 67 9.44 4.02 0.45
N ILE A 68 9.17 3.29 -0.62
CA ILE A 68 8.09 2.32 -0.69
C ILE A 68 8.71 0.93 -0.89
N LEU A 69 8.43 0.00 0.01
CA LEU A 69 8.72 -1.42 -0.18
C LEU A 69 7.43 -2.13 -0.56
N LEU A 70 7.45 -2.80 -1.72
CA LEU A 70 6.36 -3.63 -2.17
C LEU A 70 6.60 -5.10 -1.77
N LEU A 71 5.66 -5.70 -1.06
CA LEU A 71 5.64 -7.12 -0.71
C LEU A 71 4.43 -7.76 -1.41
N VAL A 72 4.68 -8.75 -2.27
CA VAL A 72 3.62 -9.40 -3.05
C VAL A 72 3.82 -10.90 -3.09
N GLN A 73 2.73 -11.64 -2.96
CA GLN A 73 2.68 -13.07 -3.18
C GLN A 73 1.86 -13.37 -4.44
N THR A 74 2.44 -14.13 -5.36
CA THR A 74 1.81 -14.42 -6.67
C THR A 74 0.57 -15.32 -6.57
N GLY A 75 0.40 -16.00 -5.43
CA GLY A 75 -0.75 -16.83 -5.10
C GLY A 75 -1.93 -16.05 -4.50
N ASP A 76 -1.87 -14.72 -4.43
CA ASP A 76 -3.00 -13.89 -4.03
C ASP A 76 -4.21 -14.19 -4.93
N GLU A 77 -5.24 -14.76 -4.30
CA GLU A 77 -6.46 -15.20 -4.94
C GLU A 77 -7.53 -14.09 -5.05
N THR A 78 -7.27 -12.95 -4.41
CA THR A 78 -8.19 -11.81 -4.32
C THR A 78 -7.80 -10.70 -5.29
N LEU A 79 -6.51 -10.42 -5.40
CA LEU A 79 -5.96 -9.33 -6.20
C LEU A 79 -4.96 -9.82 -7.23
N ASP A 80 -5.02 -9.27 -8.44
CA ASP A 80 -4.01 -9.53 -9.46
C ASP A 80 -2.69 -8.85 -9.10
N TYR A 81 -1.72 -9.65 -8.65
CA TYR A 81 -0.39 -9.20 -8.25
C TYR A 81 0.33 -8.41 -9.36
N GLN A 82 0.02 -8.68 -10.64
CA GLN A 82 0.67 -8.02 -11.77
C GLN A 82 0.37 -6.52 -11.79
N GLN A 83 -0.81 -6.11 -11.32
CA GLN A 83 -1.16 -4.70 -11.20
C GLN A 83 -0.25 -3.98 -10.21
N ALA A 84 0.02 -4.61 -9.05
CA ALA A 84 0.91 -4.05 -8.03
C ALA A 84 2.35 -3.98 -8.56
N VAL A 85 2.85 -5.06 -9.16
CA VAL A 85 4.20 -5.09 -9.75
C VAL A 85 4.37 -4.01 -10.82
N ALA A 86 3.38 -3.82 -11.69
CA ALA A 86 3.43 -2.77 -12.71
C ALA A 86 3.37 -1.35 -12.09
N ARG A 87 2.50 -1.13 -11.11
CA ARG A 87 2.32 0.20 -10.48
C ARG A 87 3.55 0.66 -9.70
N TYR A 88 4.23 -0.28 -9.04
CA TYR A 88 5.36 -0.02 -8.15
C TYR A 88 6.68 -0.55 -8.74
N ALA A 89 6.80 -0.61 -10.06
CA ALA A 89 7.98 -1.15 -10.75
C ALA A 89 9.30 -0.42 -10.42
N GLU A 90 9.22 0.85 -10.02
CA GLU A 90 10.38 1.65 -9.60
C GLU A 90 10.72 1.51 -8.11
N CYS A 91 9.88 0.82 -7.34
CA CYS A 91 10.07 0.62 -5.91
C CYS A 91 10.86 -0.68 -5.65
N PRO A 92 11.64 -0.74 -4.55
CA PRO A 92 12.08 -2.01 -4.00
C PRO A 92 10.91 -2.98 -3.82
N ALA A 93 11.06 -4.20 -4.31
CA ALA A 93 10.00 -5.21 -4.25
C ALA A 93 10.54 -6.58 -3.82
N ARG A 94 9.71 -7.31 -3.08
CA ARG A 94 9.87 -8.73 -2.79
C ARG A 94 8.64 -9.44 -3.33
N ILE A 95 8.85 -10.23 -4.38
CA ILE A 95 7.80 -11.00 -5.06
C ILE A 95 8.06 -12.47 -4.73
N GLU A 96 7.11 -13.12 -4.07
CA GLU A 96 7.22 -14.51 -3.66
C GLU A 96 6.27 -15.40 -4.48
N GLU A 97 6.77 -16.57 -4.87
CA GLU A 97 5.98 -17.56 -5.62
C GLU A 97 4.99 -18.27 -4.68
N GLY A 98 3.73 -18.41 -5.10
CA GLY A 98 2.66 -18.97 -4.25
C GLY A 98 2.19 -17.99 -3.17
N GLY A 99 1.77 -18.51 -2.02
CA GLY A 99 1.22 -17.72 -0.90
C GLY A 99 -0.30 -17.48 -1.01
N SER A 100 -0.78 -16.42 -0.36
CA SER A 100 -2.20 -16.03 -0.34
C SER A 100 -2.38 -14.51 -0.18
N HIS A 101 -3.61 -14.01 -0.32
CA HIS A 101 -3.93 -12.61 -0.05
C HIS A 101 -3.58 -12.18 1.39
N ALA A 102 -3.71 -13.09 2.36
CA ALA A 102 -3.37 -12.85 3.77
C ALA A 102 -1.86 -12.74 4.05
N TYR A 103 -1.02 -12.97 3.03
CA TYR A 103 0.44 -12.96 3.08
C TYR A 103 1.02 -14.07 3.99
N ASP A 104 1.20 -15.25 3.42
CA ASP A 104 1.73 -16.42 4.10
C ASP A 104 3.17 -16.17 4.57
N GLY A 105 3.52 -16.61 5.78
CA GLY A 105 4.88 -16.41 6.30
C GLY A 105 5.19 -14.96 6.69
N PHE A 106 4.17 -14.14 6.99
CA PHE A 106 4.35 -12.75 7.39
C PHE A 106 5.35 -12.56 8.54
N GLU A 107 5.33 -13.43 9.55
CA GLU A 107 6.25 -13.36 10.71
C GLU A 107 7.72 -13.37 10.30
N ASP A 108 8.08 -14.20 9.31
CA ASP A 108 9.43 -14.30 8.77
C ASP A 108 9.84 -13.06 7.95
N THR A 109 8.86 -12.26 7.52
CA THR A 109 9.05 -11.03 6.75
C THR A 109 9.19 -9.79 7.64
N ILE A 110 8.75 -9.85 8.90
CA ILE A 110 8.87 -8.74 9.87
C ILE A 110 10.30 -8.17 9.95
N PRO A 111 11.38 -8.97 10.03
CA PRO A 111 12.73 -8.42 10.08
C PRO A 111 13.08 -7.55 8.86
N VAL A 112 12.62 -7.92 7.66
CA VAL A 112 12.82 -7.15 6.43
C VAL A 112 12.05 -5.83 6.48
N ILE A 113 10.80 -5.86 6.95
CA ILE A 113 9.97 -4.68 7.16
C ILE A 113 10.65 -3.70 8.11
N LEU A 114 11.10 -4.19 9.27
CA LEU A 114 11.77 -3.36 10.28
C LEU A 114 13.10 -2.80 9.78
N GLN A 115 13.88 -3.59 9.04
CA GLN A 115 15.12 -3.13 8.43
C GLN A 115 14.85 -1.99 7.43
N PHE A 116 13.84 -2.14 6.57
CA PHE A 116 13.47 -1.11 5.61
C PHE A 116 13.03 0.18 6.31
N LEU A 117 12.13 0.07 7.29
CA LEU A 117 11.57 1.22 8.02
C LEU A 117 12.61 1.94 8.89
N SER A 118 13.62 1.22 9.42
CA SER A 118 14.66 1.78 10.29
C SER A 118 15.87 2.35 9.55
N ALA A 119 16.07 2.03 8.27
CA ALA A 119 17.20 2.55 7.51
C ALA A 119 17.17 4.09 7.44
N GLN A 120 18.28 4.75 7.77
CA GLN A 120 18.38 6.22 7.72
C GLN A 120 18.42 6.72 6.27
N TYR A 121 17.84 7.90 6.03
CA TYR A 121 17.95 8.60 4.76
C TYR A 121 19.39 9.11 4.58
N VAL A 122 20.12 8.60 3.60
CA VAL A 122 21.39 9.21 3.17
C VAL A 122 21.06 10.16 2.03
N ALA A 123 20.93 11.45 2.34
CA ALA A 123 20.84 12.48 1.31
C ALA A 123 22.12 12.42 0.46
N ALA A 124 21.98 12.19 -0.85
CA ALA A 124 23.11 12.29 -1.76
C ALA A 124 23.66 13.73 -1.68
N VAL A 125 24.80 13.89 -1.01
CA VAL A 125 25.55 15.15 -1.03
C VAL A 125 26.10 15.30 -2.45
N SER A 126 25.47 16.17 -3.25
CA SER A 126 26.08 16.65 -4.48
C SER A 126 27.28 17.50 -4.10
N LEU A 127 28.47 16.93 -4.20
CA LEU A 127 29.71 17.69 -4.20
C LEU A 127 29.80 18.42 -5.55
N SER A 128 29.32 19.66 -5.59
CA SER A 128 29.72 20.60 -6.64
C SER A 128 31.17 21.00 -6.38
N GLY A 129 32.07 20.47 -7.22
CA GLY A 129 33.44 20.96 -7.36
C GLY A 129 33.53 22.28 -8.13
#